data_AF-A0A7S2LPL1-F1
#
_entry.id   AF-A0A7S2LPL1-F1
#
_cell.length_a   1.000
_cell.length_b   1.000
_cell.length_c   1.000
_cell.angle_alpha   90.00
_cell.angle_beta   90.00
_cell.angle_gamma   90.00
#
_symmetry.space_group_name_H-M   'P 1'
#
loop_
_entity.id
_entity.type
_entity.pdbx_description
1 polymer ?
#
loop_
_entity_poly.entity_id
_entity_poly.type
_entity_poly.pdbx_seq_one_letter_code
_entity_poly.pdbx_strand_id
1 'polypeptide(L)'
;SELSEYNRPSCCLKMIAADGYFIYTGGEVIPPGVTRVRIHESLTVIPARAFYGNFTIKEVECHVDVKKVEENAFCGCTSLRRVRMPGVEVVEGCAFFFCDALTDVECDKLEIIGRRAFDGCKSLRSINLLSTKIVGGYSFVNAGLMDATFGKELETIEAGAFYNCTSLERITIPLKDGMITADRIFSFCDNLRHVDLVEGELHETIAALQLEEWRNDMNEEIDSINQ
;
A
#
# COMPACT_ATOMS: atom_id res chain seq x y z
N SER A 1 16.74 -41.48 31.78
CA SER A 1 15.38 -42.01 31.59
C SER A 1 14.44 -40.82 31.46
N GLU A 2 14.51 -40.09 30.34
CA GLU A 2 13.75 -40.38 29.12
C GLU A 2 12.25 -40.53 29.42
N LEU A 3 11.49 -39.47 29.13
CA LEU A 3 10.14 -39.48 28.54
C LEU A 3 9.48 -38.09 28.69
N SER A 4 9.70 -37.19 27.74
CA SER A 4 8.66 -36.28 27.21
C SER A 4 9.07 -35.51 25.95
N GLU A 5 9.95 -36.06 25.11
CA GLU A 5 10.43 -35.44 23.85
C GLU A 5 9.76 -36.02 22.59
N TYR A 6 8.55 -36.54 22.70
CA TYR A 6 7.84 -37.14 21.58
C TYR A 6 6.58 -36.32 21.22
N ASN A 7 6.60 -35.74 20.01
CA ASN A 7 5.55 -34.97 19.29
C ASN A 7 5.66 -33.43 19.27
N ARG A 8 6.78 -32.89 18.78
CA ARG A 8 6.71 -31.70 17.90
C ARG A 8 7.15 -32.13 16.50
N PRO A 9 6.39 -31.83 15.42
CA PRO A 9 6.83 -32.14 14.07
C PRO A 9 8.14 -31.39 13.81
N SER A 10 9.23 -32.12 13.58
CA SER A 10 10.61 -31.63 13.54
C SER A 10 10.97 -30.74 12.34
N CYS A 11 10.01 -30.42 11.46
CA CYS A 11 10.23 -29.48 10.35
C CYS A 11 10.06 -28.00 10.77
N CYS A 12 9.12 -27.68 11.67
CA CYS A 12 8.79 -26.27 11.99
C CYS A 12 9.88 -25.54 12.80
N LEU A 13 10.70 -26.28 13.56
CA LEU A 13 11.76 -25.70 14.41
C LEU A 13 12.97 -25.19 13.62
N LYS A 14 13.13 -25.58 12.34
CA LYS A 14 14.28 -25.18 11.50
C LYS A 14 14.13 -23.81 10.83
N MET A 15 12.99 -23.14 10.98
CA MET A 15 12.68 -21.93 10.24
C MET A 15 12.53 -20.68 11.12
N ILE A 16 12.80 -20.78 12.42
CA ILE A 16 12.80 -19.63 13.32
C ILE A 16 14.24 -19.12 13.43
N ALA A 17 14.51 -17.93 12.90
CA ALA A 17 15.78 -17.25 13.05
C ALA A 17 16.02 -16.86 14.52
N ALA A 18 17.28 -16.65 14.90
CA ALA A 18 17.68 -16.36 16.28
C ALA A 18 17.02 -15.09 16.87
N ASP A 19 16.53 -14.20 16.01
CA ASP A 19 15.80 -12.97 16.33
C ASP A 19 14.27 -13.16 16.41
N GLY A 20 13.79 -14.40 16.33
CA GLY A 20 12.38 -14.76 16.51
C GLY A 20 11.52 -14.60 15.26
N TYR A 21 12.11 -14.39 14.08
CA TYR A 21 11.39 -14.37 12.81
C TYR A 21 11.20 -15.78 12.26
N PHE A 22 10.00 -16.07 11.75
CA PHE A 22 9.80 -17.21 10.86
C PHE A 22 10.30 -16.85 9.46
N ILE A 23 11.23 -17.63 8.91
CA ILE A 23 11.73 -17.46 7.55
C ILE A 23 10.72 -18.10 6.59
N TYR A 24 10.12 -17.31 5.71
CA TYR A 24 9.19 -17.77 4.67
C TYR A 24 9.95 -18.03 3.37
N THR A 25 9.87 -19.26 2.85
CA THR A 25 10.59 -19.67 1.63
C THR A 25 9.67 -19.91 0.43
N GLY A 26 8.35 -19.72 0.59
CA GLY A 26 7.35 -19.85 -0.47
C GLY A 26 6.47 -21.10 -0.31
N GLY A 27 5.16 -20.96 -0.53
CA GLY A 27 4.20 -22.08 -0.53
C GLY A 27 3.92 -22.74 0.82
N GLU A 28 4.61 -22.30 1.89
CA GLU A 28 4.48 -22.86 3.23
C GLU A 28 3.27 -22.26 3.98
N VAL A 29 2.58 -23.11 4.75
CA VAL A 29 1.57 -22.65 5.72
C VAL A 29 2.29 -22.10 6.94
N ILE A 30 2.00 -20.86 7.30
CA ILE A 30 2.58 -20.23 8.48
C ILE A 30 2.11 -20.96 9.75
N PRO A 31 3.04 -21.46 10.59
CA PRO A 31 2.67 -22.14 11.83
C PRO A 31 1.83 -21.25 12.78
N PRO A 32 0.93 -21.84 13.57
CA PRO A 32 0.14 -21.08 14.53
C PRO A 32 1.03 -20.39 15.55
N GLY A 33 0.70 -19.14 15.89
CA GLY A 33 1.44 -18.34 16.88
C GLY A 33 2.65 -17.58 16.32
N VAL A 34 3.01 -17.76 15.05
CA VAL A 34 3.99 -16.90 14.38
C VAL A 34 3.43 -15.48 14.29
N THR A 35 4.23 -14.51 14.76
CA THR A 35 3.88 -13.09 14.76
C THR A 35 4.81 -12.23 13.90
N ARG A 36 5.99 -12.75 13.52
CA ARG A 36 7.00 -12.03 12.74
C ARG A 36 7.51 -12.94 11.64
N VAL A 37 7.49 -12.44 10.41
CA VAL A 37 7.90 -13.20 9.22
C VAL A 37 9.01 -12.45 8.49
N ARG A 38 10.03 -13.17 8.04
CA ARG A 38 11.04 -12.66 7.13
C ARG A 38 10.96 -13.42 5.81
N ILE A 39 10.83 -12.72 4.71
CA ILE A 39 10.84 -13.30 3.37
C ILE A 39 12.30 -13.68 3.05
N HIS A 40 12.52 -14.94 2.68
CA HIS A 40 13.86 -15.43 2.36
C HIS A 40 14.45 -14.73 1.13
N GLU A 41 15.77 -14.53 1.11
CA GLU A 41 16.50 -13.79 0.07
C GLU A 41 16.39 -14.42 -1.34
N SER A 42 16.03 -15.70 -1.43
CA SER A 42 15.82 -16.37 -2.72
C SER A 42 14.51 -15.97 -3.41
N LEU A 43 13.61 -15.27 -2.72
CA LEU A 43 12.32 -14.89 -3.28
C LEU A 43 12.39 -13.48 -3.88
N THR A 44 11.97 -13.37 -5.14
CA THR A 44 11.78 -12.08 -5.82
C THR A 44 10.32 -11.63 -5.81
N VAL A 45 9.40 -12.51 -5.37
CA VAL A 45 7.95 -12.28 -5.37
C VAL A 45 7.35 -12.87 -4.10
N ILE A 46 6.41 -12.14 -3.49
CA ILE A 46 5.50 -12.72 -2.49
C ILE A 46 4.28 -13.25 -3.24
N PRO A 47 4.08 -14.58 -3.27
CA PRO A 47 3.09 -15.18 -4.15
C PRO A 47 1.66 -14.87 -3.71
N ALA A 48 0.73 -15.01 -4.66
CA ALA A 48 -0.67 -14.75 -4.43
C ALA A 48 -1.18 -15.53 -3.22
N ARG A 49 -1.93 -14.85 -2.36
CA ARG A 49 -2.53 -15.42 -1.14
C ARG A 49 -1.53 -16.02 -0.12
N ALA A 50 -0.23 -15.73 -0.19
CA ALA A 50 0.80 -16.28 0.70
C ALA A 50 0.45 -16.23 2.20
N PHE A 51 -0.18 -15.14 2.65
CA PHE A 51 -0.58 -14.87 4.01
C PHE A 51 -2.08 -14.56 4.13
N TYR A 52 -2.89 -14.99 3.16
CA TYR A 52 -4.32 -14.69 3.11
C TYR A 52 -5.04 -15.07 4.42
N GLY A 53 -5.74 -14.11 5.02
CA GLY A 53 -6.50 -14.29 6.25
C GLY A 53 -5.63 -14.62 7.47
N ASN A 54 -4.34 -14.26 7.46
CA ASN A 54 -3.49 -14.53 8.61
C ASN A 54 -3.71 -13.48 9.72
N PHE A 55 -4.39 -13.90 10.78
CA PHE A 55 -4.73 -13.02 11.91
C PHE A 55 -3.64 -12.96 13.01
N THR A 56 -2.48 -13.60 12.83
CA THR A 56 -1.43 -13.67 13.87
C THR A 56 -0.18 -12.87 13.52
N ILE A 57 0.19 -12.76 12.25
CA ILE A 57 1.35 -11.99 11.82
C ILE A 57 1.13 -10.50 12.11
N LYS A 58 2.17 -9.87 12.63
CA LYS A 58 2.22 -8.46 13.03
C LYS A 58 3.31 -7.70 12.28
N GLU A 59 4.36 -8.39 11.87
CA GLU A 59 5.52 -7.80 11.21
C GLU A 59 6.00 -8.70 10.07
N VAL A 60 6.28 -8.09 8.92
CA VAL A 60 6.87 -8.74 7.75
C VAL A 60 8.10 -7.94 7.31
N GLU A 61 9.23 -8.63 7.15
CA GLU A 61 10.47 -8.06 6.61
C GLU A 61 10.86 -8.74 5.31
N CYS A 62 11.08 -7.94 4.27
CA CYS A 62 11.51 -8.40 2.96
C CYS A 62 12.96 -7.99 2.67
N HIS A 63 13.67 -8.84 1.93
CA HIS A 63 14.93 -8.44 1.31
C HIS A 63 14.68 -7.45 0.15
N VAL A 64 15.69 -6.67 -0.24
CA VAL A 64 15.60 -5.66 -1.32
C VAL A 64 15.34 -6.27 -2.71
N ASP A 65 15.51 -7.58 -2.83
CA ASP A 65 15.29 -8.31 -4.09
C ASP A 65 13.84 -8.71 -4.31
N VAL A 66 12.97 -8.60 -3.30
CA VAL A 66 11.54 -8.80 -3.45
C VAL A 66 10.97 -7.61 -4.23
N LYS A 67 10.51 -7.86 -5.47
CA LYS A 67 10.03 -6.85 -6.41
C LYS A 67 8.53 -6.72 -6.46
N LYS A 68 7.81 -7.77 -6.12
CA LYS A 68 6.37 -7.85 -6.32
C LYS A 68 5.67 -8.50 -5.15
N VAL A 69 4.52 -7.94 -4.78
CA VAL A 69 3.51 -8.56 -3.92
C VAL A 69 2.30 -8.89 -4.79
N GLU A 70 2.00 -10.17 -4.96
CA GLU A 70 0.92 -10.64 -5.82
C GLU A 70 -0.47 -10.50 -5.17
N GLU A 71 -1.49 -10.75 -5.99
CA GLU A 71 -2.89 -10.59 -5.62
C GLU A 71 -3.24 -11.25 -4.29
N ASN A 72 -3.91 -10.50 -3.42
CA ASN A 72 -4.39 -10.96 -2.11
C ASN A 72 -3.31 -11.52 -1.15
N ALA A 73 -2.01 -11.28 -1.38
CA ALA A 73 -0.93 -11.87 -0.59
C ALA A 73 -1.10 -11.71 0.92
N PHE A 74 -1.56 -10.54 1.39
CA PHE A 74 -1.83 -10.21 2.80
C PHE A 74 -3.30 -9.86 3.05
N CYS A 75 -4.20 -10.18 2.12
CA CYS A 75 -5.63 -9.86 2.26
C CYS A 75 -6.20 -10.44 3.57
N GLY A 76 -6.82 -9.60 4.38
CA GLY A 76 -7.41 -9.94 5.67
C GLY A 76 -6.39 -10.15 6.81
N CYS A 77 -5.14 -9.72 6.67
CA CYS A 77 -4.16 -9.77 7.76
C CYS A 77 -4.43 -8.68 8.81
N THR A 78 -5.53 -8.79 9.56
CA THR A 78 -6.02 -7.73 10.46
C THR A 78 -5.11 -7.43 11.65
N SER A 79 -4.14 -8.29 11.96
CA SER A 79 -3.12 -8.08 13.00
C SER A 79 -1.82 -7.47 12.47
N LEU A 80 -1.64 -7.39 11.15
CA LEU A 80 -0.43 -6.90 10.51
C LEU A 80 -0.28 -5.41 10.77
N ARG A 81 0.81 -5.01 11.41
CA ARG A 81 1.10 -3.62 11.79
C ARG A 81 2.23 -3.01 10.98
N ARG A 82 3.22 -3.83 10.61
CA ARG A 82 4.43 -3.39 9.93
C ARG A 82 4.79 -4.28 8.76
N VAL A 83 5.10 -3.65 7.64
CA VAL A 83 5.66 -4.31 6.45
C VAL A 83 6.85 -3.50 5.96
N ARG A 84 8.03 -4.14 5.89
CA ARG A 84 9.24 -3.56 5.33
C ARG A 84 9.57 -4.21 4.01
N MET A 85 9.41 -3.48 2.92
CA MET A 85 9.59 -3.97 1.55
C MET A 85 10.27 -2.92 0.66
N PRO A 86 11.53 -2.53 0.98
CA PRO A 86 12.23 -1.42 0.32
C PRO A 86 12.50 -1.66 -1.17
N GLY A 87 12.47 -2.93 -1.60
CA GLY A 87 12.70 -3.34 -2.98
C GLY A 87 11.46 -3.48 -3.86
N VAL A 88 10.26 -3.43 -3.26
CA VAL A 88 9.01 -3.73 -3.97
C VAL A 88 8.63 -2.58 -4.90
N GLU A 89 8.39 -2.94 -6.15
CA GLU A 89 8.02 -2.04 -7.25
C GLU A 89 6.53 -2.19 -7.59
N VAL A 90 5.95 -3.37 -7.36
CA VAL A 90 4.55 -3.67 -7.71
C VAL A 90 3.81 -4.30 -6.53
N VAL A 91 2.68 -3.70 -6.16
CA VAL A 91 1.69 -4.29 -5.25
C VAL A 91 0.43 -4.53 -6.07
N GLU A 92 0.05 -5.79 -6.26
CA GLU A 92 -1.10 -6.16 -7.09
C GLU A 92 -2.44 -6.02 -6.35
N GLY A 93 -3.53 -6.35 -7.03
CA GLY A 93 -4.89 -6.13 -6.55
C GLY A 93 -5.17 -6.78 -5.19
N CYS A 94 -5.87 -6.05 -4.33
CA CYS A 94 -6.27 -6.51 -2.99
C CYS A 94 -5.13 -7.04 -2.10
N ALA A 95 -3.86 -6.77 -2.41
CA ALA A 95 -2.71 -7.38 -1.72
C ALA A 95 -2.73 -7.17 -0.20
N PHE A 96 -3.13 -5.98 0.28
CA PHE A 96 -3.29 -5.62 1.70
C PHE A 96 -4.74 -5.27 2.06
N PHE A 97 -5.71 -5.79 1.30
CA PHE A 97 -7.14 -5.56 1.54
C PHE A 97 -7.54 -5.94 2.99
N PHE A 98 -8.22 -5.06 3.72
CA PHE A 98 -8.59 -5.23 5.14
C PHE A 98 -7.42 -5.57 6.08
N CYS A 99 -6.25 -4.95 5.87
CA CYS A 99 -5.18 -4.89 6.87
C CYS A 99 -5.42 -3.74 7.86
N ASP A 100 -6.51 -3.80 8.63
CA ASP A 100 -7.01 -2.69 9.47
C ASP A 100 -5.97 -2.13 10.46
N ALA A 101 -5.03 -2.95 10.94
CA ALA A 101 -4.00 -2.57 11.91
C ALA A 101 -2.69 -2.08 11.28
N LEU A 102 -2.57 -2.06 9.94
CA LEU A 102 -1.34 -1.69 9.24
C LEU A 102 -1.03 -0.22 9.45
N THR A 103 0.06 0.10 10.14
CA THR A 103 0.49 1.49 10.42
C THR A 103 1.76 1.86 9.69
N ASP A 104 2.72 0.93 9.63
CA ASP A 104 4.08 1.17 9.12
C ASP A 104 4.28 0.40 7.82
N VAL A 105 4.34 1.10 6.69
CA VAL A 105 4.67 0.52 5.37
C VAL A 105 5.90 1.22 4.81
N GLU A 106 6.99 0.46 4.66
CA GLU A 106 8.24 0.94 4.06
C GLU A 106 8.37 0.36 2.65
N CYS A 107 8.22 1.22 1.62
CA CYS A 107 8.20 0.83 0.21
C CYS A 107 8.75 1.96 -0.69
N ASP A 108 10.07 2.12 -0.72
CA ASP A 108 10.71 3.27 -1.38
C ASP A 108 10.66 3.25 -2.91
N LYS A 109 10.43 2.09 -3.51
CA LYS A 109 10.45 1.88 -4.97
C LYS A 109 9.07 1.60 -5.55
N LEU A 110 8.00 1.83 -4.80
CA LEU A 110 6.65 1.44 -5.19
C LEU A 110 6.18 2.24 -6.41
N GLU A 111 6.13 1.58 -7.57
CA GLU A 111 5.73 2.17 -8.85
C GLU A 111 4.24 1.93 -9.16
N ILE A 112 3.73 0.73 -8.85
CA ILE A 112 2.38 0.32 -9.23
C ILE A 112 1.61 -0.17 -8.01
N ILE A 113 0.43 0.42 -7.81
CA ILE A 113 -0.53 0.04 -6.78
C ILE A 113 -1.78 -0.48 -7.45
N GLY A 114 -2.10 -1.75 -7.24
CA GLY A 114 -3.24 -2.42 -7.85
C GLY A 114 -4.57 -1.98 -7.27
N ARG A 115 -5.65 -2.34 -7.98
CA ARG A 115 -7.03 -2.11 -7.56
C ARG A 115 -7.27 -2.63 -6.14
N ARG A 116 -7.79 -1.78 -5.25
CA ARG A 116 -8.07 -2.12 -3.83
C ARG A 116 -6.87 -2.63 -3.02
N ALA A 117 -5.64 -2.37 -3.45
CA ALA A 117 -4.44 -2.90 -2.80
C ALA A 117 -4.37 -2.61 -1.30
N PHE A 118 -4.77 -1.42 -0.85
CA PHE A 118 -4.78 -0.97 0.55
C PHE A 118 -6.19 -0.58 1.05
N ASP A 119 -7.26 -1.05 0.40
CA ASP A 119 -8.64 -0.78 0.83
C ASP A 119 -8.88 -1.36 2.23
N GLY A 120 -9.36 -0.52 3.14
CA GLY A 120 -9.61 -0.85 4.54
C GLY A 120 -8.38 -0.74 5.46
N CYS A 121 -7.24 -0.24 4.99
CA CYS A 121 -6.07 0.01 5.84
C CYS A 121 -6.27 1.24 6.76
N LYS A 122 -7.22 1.15 7.69
CA LYS A 122 -7.70 2.27 8.54
C LYS A 122 -6.64 2.86 9.47
N SER A 123 -5.59 2.10 9.78
CA SER A 123 -4.48 2.54 10.63
C SER A 123 -3.30 3.12 9.83
N LEU A 124 -3.32 3.05 8.49
CA LEU A 124 -2.20 3.45 7.65
C LEU A 124 -2.19 4.98 7.53
N ARG A 125 -1.29 5.64 8.28
CA ARG A 125 -1.22 7.10 8.35
C ARG A 125 -0.43 7.72 7.20
N SER A 126 0.59 7.03 6.73
CA SER A 126 1.50 7.49 5.68
C SER A 126 2.04 6.31 4.88
N ILE A 127 2.33 6.54 3.61
CA ILE A 127 3.00 5.60 2.71
C ILE A 127 3.86 6.42 1.72
N ASN A 128 5.04 5.93 1.37
CA ASN A 128 5.91 6.60 0.40
C ASN A 128 5.38 6.38 -1.02
N LEU A 129 4.95 7.46 -1.67
CA LEU A 129 4.36 7.45 -3.02
C LEU A 129 5.19 8.24 -4.04
N LEU A 130 6.41 8.64 -3.69
CA LEU A 130 7.25 9.50 -4.53
C LEU A 130 7.65 8.83 -5.86
N SER A 131 7.76 7.50 -5.89
CA SER A 131 8.07 6.72 -7.09
C SER A 131 6.84 6.15 -7.79
N THR A 132 5.63 6.40 -7.26
CA THR A 132 4.40 5.79 -7.77
C THR A 132 3.98 6.42 -9.09
N LYS A 133 3.81 5.56 -10.10
CA LYS A 133 3.36 5.88 -11.46
C LYS A 133 1.87 5.64 -11.64
N ILE A 134 1.37 4.52 -11.09
CA ILE A 134 -0.01 4.08 -11.29
C ILE A 134 -0.67 3.78 -9.95
N VAL A 135 -1.78 4.47 -9.69
CA VAL A 135 -2.65 4.25 -8.53
C VAL A 135 -3.98 3.66 -9.01
N GLY A 136 -4.15 2.35 -8.80
CA GLY A 136 -5.32 1.60 -9.24
C GLY A 136 -6.60 2.00 -8.50
N GLY A 137 -7.75 1.69 -9.12
CA GLY A 137 -9.04 2.14 -8.64
C GLY A 137 -9.34 1.60 -7.26
N TYR A 138 -9.94 2.42 -6.41
CA TYR A 138 -10.27 2.06 -5.04
C TYR A 138 -9.08 1.61 -4.18
N SER A 139 -7.83 1.88 -4.58
CA SER A 139 -6.61 1.37 -3.94
C SER A 139 -6.47 1.73 -2.46
N PHE A 140 -6.91 2.91 -2.05
CA PHE A 140 -6.83 3.42 -0.67
C PHE A 140 -8.20 3.68 -0.04
N VAL A 141 -9.27 3.04 -0.52
CA VAL A 141 -10.60 3.24 0.07
C VAL A 141 -10.61 2.97 1.57
N ASN A 142 -11.22 3.86 2.35
CA ASN A 142 -11.23 3.79 3.82
C ASN A 142 -9.82 3.75 4.48
N ALA A 143 -8.75 4.10 3.76
CA ALA A 143 -7.42 4.15 4.36
C ALA A 143 -7.34 5.33 5.34
N GLY A 144 -6.56 5.16 6.41
CA GLY A 144 -6.35 6.18 7.43
C GLY A 144 -5.29 7.22 7.07
N LEU A 145 -5.03 7.44 5.77
CA LEU A 145 -3.96 8.31 5.30
C LEU A 145 -4.26 9.75 5.73
N MET A 146 -3.25 10.44 6.27
CA MET A 146 -3.35 11.85 6.63
C MET A 146 -2.83 12.76 5.52
N ASP A 147 -1.76 12.32 4.85
CA ASP A 147 -1.11 13.02 3.77
C ASP A 147 -0.72 12.02 2.66
N ALA A 148 -0.73 12.48 1.42
CA ALA A 148 -0.22 11.73 0.27
C ALA A 148 0.60 12.65 -0.65
N THR A 149 1.83 12.26 -1.00
CA THR A 149 2.70 13.05 -1.87
C THR A 149 3.24 12.19 -3.00
N PHE A 150 2.92 12.59 -4.23
CA PHE A 150 3.38 11.93 -5.45
C PHE A 150 4.55 12.68 -6.08
N GLY A 151 5.50 11.92 -6.61
CA GLY A 151 6.61 12.48 -7.38
C GLY A 151 6.25 12.67 -8.85
N LYS A 152 7.13 13.34 -9.60
CA LYS A 152 6.92 13.72 -11.01
C LYS A 152 6.65 12.56 -11.98
N GLU A 153 6.93 11.33 -11.57
CA GLU A 153 6.71 10.13 -12.39
C GLU A 153 5.26 9.65 -12.37
N LEU A 154 4.38 10.20 -11.51
CA LEU A 154 2.97 9.83 -11.50
C LEU A 154 2.32 10.00 -12.88
N GLU A 155 1.64 8.97 -13.37
CA GLU A 155 0.97 8.93 -14.68
C GLU A 155 -0.55 8.86 -14.54
N THR A 156 -1.07 8.11 -13.57
CA THR A 156 -2.52 7.88 -13.47
C THR A 156 -2.98 7.62 -12.03
N ILE A 157 -4.12 8.23 -11.68
CA ILE A 157 -4.93 7.88 -10.50
C ILE A 157 -6.31 7.45 -11.00
N GLU A 158 -6.66 6.19 -10.76
CA GLU A 158 -7.93 5.62 -11.20
C GLU A 158 -9.10 5.93 -10.25
N ALA A 159 -10.32 5.65 -10.72
CA ALA A 159 -11.58 6.01 -10.05
C ALA A 159 -11.63 5.57 -8.59
N GLY A 160 -12.03 6.50 -7.72
CA GLY A 160 -12.24 6.26 -6.30
C GLY A 160 -11.00 5.81 -5.54
N ALA A 161 -9.78 6.03 -6.06
CA ALA A 161 -8.54 5.63 -5.40
C ALA A 161 -8.49 6.03 -3.92
N PHE A 162 -8.99 7.21 -3.55
CA PHE A 162 -9.03 7.72 -2.19
C PHE A 162 -10.45 7.85 -1.62
N TYR A 163 -11.42 7.09 -2.14
CA TYR A 163 -12.81 7.18 -1.69
C TYR A 163 -12.94 6.88 -0.18
N ASN A 164 -13.63 7.76 0.55
CA ASN A 164 -13.82 7.69 2.00
C ASN A 164 -12.51 7.68 2.82
N CYS A 165 -11.46 8.33 2.31
CA CYS A 165 -10.26 8.67 3.09
C CYS A 165 -10.54 9.85 4.03
N THR A 166 -11.37 9.63 5.05
CA THR A 166 -11.86 10.69 5.95
C THR A 166 -10.76 11.34 6.79
N SER A 167 -9.56 10.76 6.87
CA SER A 167 -8.42 11.36 7.59
C SER A 167 -7.48 12.18 6.68
N LEU A 168 -7.67 12.13 5.35
CA LEU A 168 -6.76 12.76 4.41
C LEU A 168 -6.96 14.28 4.45
N GLU A 169 -5.94 15.02 4.90
CA GLU A 169 -5.97 16.48 5.02
C GLU A 169 -5.31 17.17 3.84
N ARG A 170 -4.25 16.57 3.30
CA ARG A 170 -3.46 17.12 2.20
C ARG A 170 -3.07 16.04 1.20
N ILE A 171 -3.13 16.39 -0.08
CA ILE A 171 -2.54 15.59 -1.15
C ILE A 171 -1.72 16.48 -2.08
N THR A 172 -0.55 16.00 -2.49
CA THR A 172 0.35 16.70 -3.41
C THR A 172 0.51 15.87 -4.68
N ILE A 173 0.14 16.44 -5.83
CA ILE A 173 0.09 15.73 -7.11
C ILE A 173 0.88 16.54 -8.16
N PRO A 174 1.73 15.93 -9.00
CA PRO A 174 2.36 16.62 -10.12
C PRO A 174 1.35 16.91 -11.23
N LEU A 175 1.49 18.04 -11.90
CA LEU A 175 0.63 18.37 -13.05
C LEU A 175 1.05 17.61 -14.30
N LYS A 176 0.13 16.84 -14.87
CA LYS A 176 0.26 16.19 -16.19
C LYS A 176 -1.07 16.14 -16.93
N ASP A 177 -1.00 16.29 -18.25
CA ASP A 177 -2.15 16.17 -19.13
C ASP A 177 -2.80 14.78 -19.04
N GLY A 178 -4.13 14.74 -18.94
CA GLY A 178 -4.90 13.50 -18.94
C GLY A 178 -4.77 12.64 -17.67
N MET A 179 -4.21 13.16 -16.59
CA MET A 179 -3.96 12.40 -15.36
C MET A 179 -5.24 12.16 -14.52
N ILE A 180 -6.25 13.02 -14.63
CA ILE A 180 -7.58 12.82 -14.04
C ILE A 180 -8.52 12.31 -15.12
N THR A 181 -8.66 10.99 -15.20
CA THR A 181 -9.59 10.34 -16.14
C THR A 181 -10.83 9.79 -15.43
N ALA A 182 -10.96 10.03 -14.12
CA ALA A 182 -11.82 9.21 -13.29
C ALA A 182 -12.67 10.01 -12.30
N ASP A 183 -13.97 9.77 -12.34
CA ASP A 183 -14.94 10.32 -11.40
C ASP A 183 -14.59 9.93 -9.94
N ARG A 184 -14.86 10.84 -8.99
CA ARG A 184 -14.95 10.56 -7.54
C ARG A 184 -13.66 10.09 -6.87
N ILE A 185 -12.49 10.60 -7.28
CA ILE A 185 -11.21 10.21 -6.67
C ILE A 185 -11.21 10.49 -5.17
N PHE A 186 -11.75 11.64 -4.74
CA PHE A 186 -11.74 12.09 -3.34
C PHE A 186 -13.13 12.15 -2.69
N SER A 187 -14.14 11.48 -3.23
CA SER A 187 -15.48 11.47 -2.60
C SER A 187 -15.42 10.97 -1.15
N PHE A 188 -16.13 11.68 -0.25
CA PHE A 188 -16.15 11.42 1.19
C PHE A 188 -14.78 11.56 1.89
N CYS A 189 -13.88 12.38 1.35
CA CYS A 189 -12.66 12.80 2.05
C CYS A 189 -12.93 14.03 2.93
N ASP A 190 -13.77 13.86 3.96
CA ASP A 190 -14.37 14.97 4.74
C ASP A 190 -13.37 15.95 5.39
N ASN A 191 -12.08 15.59 5.50
CA ASN A 191 -11.03 16.45 6.06
C ASN A 191 -10.07 17.01 5.00
N LEU A 192 -10.28 16.74 3.71
CA LEU A 192 -9.38 17.21 2.65
C LEU A 192 -9.50 18.72 2.49
N ARG A 193 -8.43 19.43 2.85
CA ARG A 193 -8.37 20.90 2.84
C ARG A 193 -7.39 21.44 1.82
N HIS A 194 -6.40 20.64 1.44
CA HIS A 194 -5.32 21.09 0.57
C HIS A 194 -5.01 20.06 -0.51
N VAL A 195 -5.16 20.47 -1.77
CA VAL A 195 -4.57 19.79 -2.91
C VAL A 195 -3.44 20.68 -3.41
N ASP A 196 -2.21 20.28 -3.13
CA ASP A 196 -1.02 20.99 -3.60
C ASP A 196 -0.61 20.49 -4.96
N LEU A 197 -0.24 21.44 -5.81
CA LEU A 197 0.29 21.17 -7.12
C LEU A 197 1.77 21.43 -7.18
N VAL A 198 2.50 20.47 -7.69
CA VAL A 198 3.91 20.65 -8.04
C VAL A 198 3.99 20.74 -9.56
N GLU A 199 4.65 21.77 -10.07
CA GLU A 199 4.94 21.87 -11.50
C GLU A 199 5.69 20.59 -11.93
N GLY A 200 5.03 19.78 -12.75
CA GLY A 200 5.65 18.69 -13.48
C GLY A 200 6.42 19.23 -14.69
N GLU A 201 6.94 18.34 -15.53
CA GLU A 201 7.49 18.71 -16.84
C GLU A 201 6.33 19.15 -17.77
N LEU A 202 5.79 20.35 -17.53
CA LEU A 202 4.77 21.00 -18.34
C LEU A 202 5.42 21.64 -19.58
N HIS A 203 4.77 21.51 -20.74
CA HIS A 203 5.18 22.23 -21.94
C HIS A 203 4.89 23.74 -21.77
N GLU A 204 5.91 24.59 -21.87
CA GLU A 204 5.94 26.01 -21.45
C GLU A 204 4.82 26.93 -22.01
N THR A 205 4.02 26.49 -22.98
CA THR A 205 3.05 27.32 -23.70
C THR A 205 1.58 27.01 -23.39
N ILE A 206 1.28 25.82 -22.85
CA ILE A 206 -0.10 25.38 -22.52
C ILE A 206 -0.31 25.28 -21.00
N ALA A 207 0.80 25.17 -20.25
CA ALA A 207 0.85 24.94 -18.82
C ALA A 207 -0.10 25.83 -17.99
N ALA A 208 -0.12 27.14 -18.24
CA ALA A 208 -0.87 28.10 -17.43
C ALA A 208 -2.39 27.96 -17.56
N LEU A 209 -2.91 27.63 -18.74
CA LEU A 209 -4.35 27.49 -18.97
C LEU A 209 -4.88 26.15 -18.43
N GLN A 210 -4.13 25.06 -18.65
CA GLN A 210 -4.45 23.75 -18.06
C GLN A 210 -4.33 23.78 -16.53
N LEU A 211 -3.38 24.55 -15.98
CA LEU A 211 -3.22 24.79 -14.55
C LEU A 211 -4.44 25.46 -13.92
N GLU A 212 -4.99 26.48 -14.57
CA GLU A 212 -6.17 27.19 -14.08
C GLU A 212 -7.43 26.33 -14.17
N GLU A 213 -7.66 25.64 -15.29
CA GLU A 213 -8.77 24.68 -15.44
C GLU A 213 -8.68 23.60 -14.36
N TRP A 214 -7.51 23.00 -14.16
CA TRP A 214 -7.31 21.94 -13.16
C TRP A 214 -7.48 22.43 -11.73
N ARG A 215 -6.96 23.62 -11.40
CA ARG A 215 -7.20 24.24 -10.09
C ARG A 215 -8.68 24.46 -9.87
N ASN A 216 -9.44 24.87 -10.90
CA ASN A 216 -10.88 25.07 -10.78
C ASN A 216 -11.61 23.74 -10.57
N ASP A 217 -11.33 22.71 -11.37
CA ASP A 217 -11.93 21.38 -11.22
C ASP A 217 -11.66 20.77 -9.83
N MET A 218 -10.44 20.92 -9.32
CA MET A 218 -10.07 20.46 -7.98
C MET A 218 -10.69 21.30 -6.87
N ASN A 219 -10.78 22.62 -7.04
CA ASN A 219 -11.50 23.46 -6.08
C ASN A 219 -12.98 23.09 -6.06
N GLU A 220 -13.59 22.82 -7.21
CA GLU A 220 -14.98 22.34 -7.29
C GLU A 220 -15.14 20.96 -6.62
N GLU A 221 -14.19 20.04 -6.78
CA GLU A 221 -14.21 18.75 -6.08
C GLU A 221 -14.05 18.94 -4.56
N ILE A 222 -13.14 19.79 -4.11
CA ILE A 222 -12.97 20.14 -2.69
C ILE A 222 -14.23 20.80 -2.12
N ASP A 223 -14.83 21.75 -2.85
CA ASP A 223 -16.05 22.44 -2.43
C ASP A 223 -17.24 21.46 -2.38
N SER A 224 -17.32 20.51 -3.30
CA SER A 224 -18.30 19.42 -3.31
C SER A 224 -18.13 18.45 -2.14
N ILE A 225 -16.89 18.18 -1.73
CA ILE A 225 -16.58 17.35 -0.56
C ILE A 225 -16.97 18.03 0.76
N ASN A 226 -16.85 19.36 0.84
CA ASN A 226 -17.07 20.13 2.06
C ASN A 226 -18.53 20.59 2.29
N GLN A 227 -19.47 20.26 1.40
CA GLN A 227 -20.91 20.58 1.50
C GLN A 227 -21.73 19.44 2.12
#